data_AF-A0AA36GPC9-F1
#
_entry.id   AF-A0AA36GPC9-F1
#
_cell.length_a   1.000
_cell.length_b   1.000
_cell.length_c   1.000
_cell.angle_alpha   90.00
_cell.angle_beta   90.00
_cell.angle_gamma   90.00
#
_symmetry.space_group_name_H-M   'P 1'
#
loop_
_entity.id
_entity.type
_entity.pdbx_description
1 polymer ?
#
loop_
_entity_poly.entity_id
_entity_poly.type
_entity_poly.pdbx_seq_one_letter_code
_entity_poly.pdbx_strand_id
1 'polypeptide(L)'
;MDEIEEEPDGLCISGIESFKDFDIDTAEESDGSYPAINEISLPLPTQTKCNDDNDVEPVVREESAFITLPKYIVREKHVGDSSDFFDASPSQIKDFLLAQVLGIRAFVFVLQLLFNSWDFSTDAFKGISAEEDELSWLDHLIHRIFAGFKRWDAVHMLHIAQHEYVFENSLAFFPFYPMTIRLLSMAWATPFVHFGILHVSSALLISAVAINLICFIAAAAVLYHIVRLVSHSMKQAVIAVLLFSANPASIFFSAAYTESLYCLLTFTGIWLLLEEDHPFFIRYLGSLLCFSLAYATRSNGLINLGYVGFFCLREFAFSSDAENPHQLRVILKKPLPIIITRASIFASRIILALLSISLPIYIHGRRQQLAFCSQSSATSIPVTLQKFALDHRLVTVGKTDAIDWCNVSSSIFPPFYASIQSKYWQVSLFGYWQLRKIPCFLMAAPAFYLVAFGVKQTWQRALSKKSLLHLLADKGDLVPYTLHAMFMAFGALFVYNAEVLTRMLFSSSPFSYLVLAQWISDITPQVRLSDLFVPQPFPFFTYFCRRGLPEFLLYLYLMVYLVFGTTMHAMWLPFT
;
A
#
# COMPACT_ATOMS: atom_id res chain seq x y z
N MET A 1 58.14 32.92 28.10
CA MET A 1 57.15 34.01 28.00
C MET A 1 55.80 33.36 28.28
N ASP A 2 55.26 33.35 29.48
CA ASP A 2 55.63 33.97 30.75
C ASP A 2 55.24 33.03 31.89
N GLU A 3 56.03 33.08 32.96
CA GLU A 3 55.83 32.43 34.27
C GLU A 3 54.88 33.25 35.15
N ILE A 4 54.65 32.74 36.38
CA ILE A 4 54.23 33.40 37.66
C ILE A 4 52.76 33.14 38.04
N GLU A 5 52.34 32.64 39.22
CA GLU A 5 52.94 32.22 40.52
C GLU A 5 51.82 31.46 41.29
N GLU A 6 52.09 30.29 41.88
CA GLU A 6 52.28 29.98 43.32
C GLU A 6 51.04 29.53 44.15
N GLU A 7 51.31 28.50 44.94
CA GLU A 7 50.53 27.67 45.90
C GLU A 7 50.36 28.40 47.28
N PRO A 8 49.83 27.85 48.42
CA PRO A 8 50.00 26.45 48.88
C PRO A 8 48.92 25.80 49.79
N ASP A 9 49.19 24.51 50.02
CA ASP A 9 49.02 23.69 51.25
C ASP A 9 47.70 23.05 51.68
N GLY A 10 47.78 21.71 51.81
CA GLY A 10 46.85 20.85 52.54
C GLY A 10 47.11 19.34 52.38
N LEU A 11 48.23 18.85 52.93
CA LEU A 11 48.61 17.49 53.38
C LEU A 11 47.49 16.40 53.43
N CYS A 12 47.69 15.09 53.30
CA CYS A 12 48.84 14.20 53.03
C CYS A 12 48.30 12.74 52.91
N ILE A 13 48.88 11.95 51.98
CA ILE A 13 49.45 10.57 52.15
C ILE A 13 48.45 9.45 52.51
N SER A 14 48.33 8.28 51.88
CA SER A 14 49.09 7.33 51.00
C SER A 14 48.66 5.93 51.51
N GLY A 15 48.71 4.77 50.86
CA GLY A 15 49.26 4.25 49.61
C GLY A 15 48.62 2.85 49.38
N ILE A 16 48.59 2.29 48.16
CA ILE A 16 49.64 1.45 47.55
C ILE A 16 49.79 0.14 48.37
N GLU A 17 49.62 -1.11 47.90
CA GLU A 17 50.04 -1.86 46.70
C GLU A 17 49.33 -3.25 46.77
N SER A 18 48.74 -3.81 45.71
CA SER A 18 49.31 -4.79 44.76
C SER A 18 49.41 -6.28 45.20
N PHE A 19 49.11 -7.14 44.20
CA PHE A 19 49.69 -8.46 43.88
C PHE A 19 48.99 -9.81 44.21
N LYS A 20 49.00 -10.64 43.13
CA LYS A 20 48.97 -12.11 42.97
C LYS A 20 47.59 -12.77 42.83
N ASP A 21 47.19 -13.25 41.64
CA ASP A 21 47.67 -14.34 40.76
C ASP A 21 47.05 -15.71 41.08
N PHE A 22 46.46 -16.31 40.02
CA PHE A 22 46.30 -17.72 39.60
C PHE A 22 46.55 -18.83 40.66
N ASP A 23 45.78 -19.93 40.75
CA ASP A 23 45.68 -20.98 39.73
C ASP A 23 44.69 -22.11 40.14
N ILE A 24 44.55 -23.06 39.22
CA ILE A 24 43.60 -24.16 39.04
C ILE A 24 43.87 -25.42 39.91
N ASP A 25 42.81 -26.25 40.07
CA ASP A 25 42.73 -27.73 40.00
C ASP A 25 42.32 -28.59 41.21
N THR A 26 41.42 -29.55 40.90
CA THR A 26 41.17 -30.88 41.51
C THR A 26 40.69 -30.96 42.98
N ALA A 27 40.08 -32.02 43.51
CA ALA A 27 39.21 -33.13 43.12
C ALA A 27 38.93 -33.89 44.45
N GLU A 28 37.78 -34.56 44.53
CA GLU A 28 37.49 -35.74 45.37
C GLU A 28 37.34 -35.66 46.92
N GLU A 29 36.22 -36.26 47.37
CA GLU A 29 36.01 -37.15 48.54
C GLU A 29 36.34 -36.65 49.96
N SER A 30 35.69 -37.03 51.06
CA SER A 30 34.62 -37.97 51.40
C SER A 30 34.19 -37.70 52.86
N ASP A 31 32.97 -38.14 53.20
CA ASP A 31 32.50 -38.69 54.49
C ASP A 31 32.78 -38.02 55.87
N GLY A 32 31.69 -37.97 56.66
CA GLY A 32 31.76 -38.46 58.04
C GLY A 32 31.33 -37.51 59.17
N SER A 33 30.02 -37.50 59.47
CA SER A 33 29.40 -37.80 60.78
C SER A 33 30.13 -37.35 62.08
N TYR A 34 29.56 -36.58 63.03
CA TYR A 34 28.52 -36.95 64.04
C TYR A 34 28.46 -35.83 65.14
N PRO A 35 27.58 -35.85 66.18
CA PRO A 35 26.70 -34.71 66.50
C PRO A 35 26.77 -34.14 67.95
N ALA A 36 25.92 -33.12 68.17
CA ALA A 36 25.10 -32.78 69.36
C ALA A 36 25.74 -32.61 70.76
N ILE A 37 25.54 -31.42 71.36
CA ILE A 37 25.30 -31.23 72.81
C ILE A 37 24.34 -30.04 73.05
N ASN A 38 23.22 -30.32 73.72
CA ASN A 38 22.25 -29.40 74.38
C ASN A 38 22.88 -28.76 75.64
N GLU A 39 22.45 -27.65 76.28
CA GLU A 39 21.14 -27.37 76.91
C GLU A 39 21.27 -26.10 77.82
N ILE A 40 20.12 -25.47 78.18
CA ILE A 40 19.81 -24.64 79.41
C ILE A 40 20.25 -23.14 79.41
N SER A 41 19.41 -22.10 79.18
CA SER A 41 18.22 -21.49 79.88
C SER A 41 18.57 -20.57 81.09
N LEU A 42 18.39 -19.23 81.08
CA LEU A 42 17.24 -18.34 81.47
C LEU A 42 17.82 -16.97 81.98
N PRO A 43 17.09 -15.85 82.29
CA PRO A 43 15.79 -15.33 81.85
C PRO A 43 15.80 -13.82 81.38
N LEU A 44 14.68 -13.39 80.77
CA LEU A 44 14.33 -12.02 80.32
C LEU A 44 13.99 -11.03 81.47
N PRO A 45 13.88 -9.71 81.17
CA PRO A 45 12.55 -9.12 80.96
C PRO A 45 12.41 -8.19 79.73
N THR A 46 11.38 -8.49 78.92
CA THR A 46 10.31 -7.63 78.30
C THR A 46 10.63 -6.18 77.87
N GLN A 47 10.13 -5.60 76.76
CA GLN A 47 9.16 -5.97 75.72
C GLN A 47 9.13 -4.81 74.69
N THR A 48 8.99 -5.12 73.39
CA THR A 48 8.16 -4.47 72.32
C THR A 48 8.74 -4.88 70.96
N LYS A 49 8.03 -5.34 69.92
CA LYS A 49 6.60 -5.55 69.67
C LYS A 49 6.48 -6.46 68.40
N CYS A 50 5.66 -7.50 68.50
CA CYS A 50 4.86 -8.24 67.50
C CYS A 50 5.34 -8.43 66.04
N ASN A 51 5.48 -9.69 65.63
CA ASN A 51 4.95 -10.24 64.37
C ASN A 51 4.75 -11.77 64.52
N ASP A 52 3.52 -12.23 64.36
CA ASP A 52 3.11 -13.65 64.36
C ASP A 52 3.08 -14.22 62.92
N ASP A 53 3.69 -15.40 62.82
CA ASP A 53 3.31 -16.64 62.12
C ASP A 53 2.70 -16.70 60.70
N ASN A 54 3.43 -17.50 59.89
CA ASN A 54 3.02 -18.60 59.00
C ASN A 54 1.78 -18.45 58.10
N ASP A 55 1.99 -18.59 56.78
CA ASP A 55 1.06 -19.35 55.94
C ASP A 55 1.70 -19.85 54.62
N VAL A 56 1.77 -21.18 54.53
CA VAL A 56 1.51 -22.08 53.39
C VAL A 56 1.54 -21.45 51.97
N GLU A 57 2.49 -21.90 51.14
CA GLU A 57 2.47 -21.70 49.69
C GLU A 57 1.22 -22.33 49.04
N PRO A 58 0.41 -21.60 48.26
CA PRO A 58 -0.55 -22.21 47.38
C PRO A 58 0.11 -22.49 46.03
N VAL A 59 0.16 -23.78 45.70
CA VAL A 59 0.28 -24.32 44.34
C VAL A 59 -0.70 -23.59 43.43
N VAL A 60 -0.20 -22.74 42.54
CA VAL A 60 -1.01 -22.10 41.50
C VAL A 60 -1.36 -23.14 40.45
N ARG A 61 -2.60 -23.62 40.55
CA ARG A 61 -3.32 -24.35 39.50
C ARG A 61 -3.26 -23.55 38.20
N GLU A 62 -2.69 -24.14 37.15
CA GLU A 62 -2.91 -23.71 35.77
C GLU A 62 -4.39 -23.88 35.42
N GLU A 63 -5.19 -22.84 35.68
CA GLU A 63 -6.50 -22.70 35.05
C GLU A 63 -6.34 -22.03 33.70
N SER A 64 -6.83 -22.73 32.67
CA SER A 64 -6.95 -22.31 31.29
C SER A 64 -7.76 -21.01 31.15
N ALA A 65 -7.10 -19.85 31.22
CA ALA A 65 -7.72 -18.55 31.02
C ALA A 65 -7.36 -17.96 29.65
N PHE A 66 -7.95 -18.49 28.58
CA PHE A 66 -7.93 -17.84 27.25
C PHE A 66 -8.91 -16.64 27.17
N ILE A 67 -9.62 -16.30 28.26
CA ILE A 67 -10.74 -15.34 28.27
C ILE A 67 -10.75 -14.45 29.52
N THR A 68 -9.63 -13.78 29.85
CA THR A 68 -9.65 -12.62 30.76
C THR A 68 -9.25 -11.37 29.98
N LEU A 69 -10.24 -10.54 29.63
CA LEU A 69 -9.98 -9.26 28.97
C LEU A 69 -9.28 -8.29 29.94
N PRO A 70 -8.10 -7.75 29.61
CA PRO A 70 -7.40 -6.79 30.46
C PRO A 70 -8.17 -5.45 30.53
N LYS A 71 -8.13 -4.78 31.69
CA LYS A 71 -8.80 -3.48 31.92
C LYS A 71 -8.14 -2.34 31.13
N TYR A 72 -6.81 -2.41 30.97
CA TYR A 72 -5.99 -1.48 30.21
C TYR A 72 -5.00 -2.27 29.36
N ILE A 73 -4.70 -1.78 28.17
CA ILE A 73 -3.60 -2.27 27.34
C ILE A 73 -2.55 -1.17 27.31
N VAL A 74 -1.34 -1.50 27.77
CA VAL A 74 -0.17 -0.61 27.65
C VAL A 74 0.39 -0.82 26.25
N ARG A 75 0.57 0.27 25.48
CA ARG A 75 1.29 0.15 24.20
C ARG A 75 2.74 -0.25 24.47
N GLU A 76 3.24 -1.23 23.73
CA GLU A 76 4.67 -1.51 23.69
C GLU A 76 5.40 -0.27 23.17
N LYS A 77 6.47 0.13 23.86
CA LYS A 77 7.33 1.23 23.41
C LYS A 77 8.21 0.69 22.29
N HIS A 78 7.82 0.92 21.03
CA HIS A 78 8.67 0.58 19.90
C HIS A 78 9.94 1.42 19.95
N VAL A 79 11.08 0.76 20.17
CA VAL A 79 12.41 1.38 20.00
C VAL A 79 12.63 1.45 18.50
N GLY A 80 12.18 2.54 17.88
CA GLY A 80 12.48 2.81 16.49
C GLY A 80 13.99 3.01 16.30
N ASP A 81 14.49 2.69 15.10
CA ASP A 81 15.88 3.00 14.74
C ASP A 81 16.13 4.50 14.99
N SER A 82 17.18 4.84 15.74
CA SER A 82 17.56 6.25 15.87
C SER A 82 17.90 6.81 14.49
N SER A 83 17.70 8.12 14.29
CA SER A 83 18.11 8.81 13.08
C SER A 83 19.59 8.60 12.72
N ASP A 84 20.38 8.08 13.65
CA ASP A 84 21.81 7.81 13.52
C ASP A 84 22.12 6.50 12.79
N PHE A 85 21.11 5.69 12.44
CA PHE A 85 21.35 4.49 11.60
C PHE A 85 21.91 4.88 10.22
N PHE A 86 21.49 6.03 9.70
CA PHE A 86 22.05 6.60 8.50
C PHE A 86 22.91 7.79 8.92
N ASP A 87 24.21 7.73 8.64
CA ASP A 87 25.14 8.87 8.80
C ASP A 87 24.83 10.01 7.78
N ALA A 88 23.55 10.34 7.58
CA ALA A 88 23.04 11.20 6.53
C ALA A 88 21.88 12.08 7.05
N SER A 89 21.82 13.33 6.58
CA SER A 89 20.77 14.26 6.97
C SER A 89 19.41 13.91 6.33
N PRO A 90 18.26 14.29 6.93
CA PRO A 90 16.95 14.09 6.32
C PRO A 90 16.82 14.70 4.92
N SER A 91 17.51 15.80 4.63
CA SER A 91 17.54 16.42 3.30
C SER A 91 18.28 15.53 2.29
N GLN A 92 19.42 14.94 2.66
CA GLN A 92 20.14 14.01 1.80
C GLN A 92 19.30 12.76 1.46
N ILE A 93 18.56 12.24 2.43
CA ILE A 93 17.65 11.10 2.21
C ILE A 93 16.56 11.48 1.21
N LYS A 94 15.95 12.66 1.37
CA LYS A 94 14.91 13.17 0.46
C LYS A 94 15.44 13.31 -0.96
N ASP A 95 16.59 13.95 -1.14
CA ASP A 95 17.17 14.20 -2.45
C ASP A 95 17.57 12.90 -3.14
N PHE A 96 18.13 11.95 -2.37
CA PHE A 96 18.42 10.59 -2.84
C PHE A 96 17.16 9.87 -3.33
N LEU A 97 16.12 9.81 -2.50
CA LEU A 97 14.87 9.11 -2.85
C LEU A 97 14.21 9.75 -4.09
N LEU A 98 14.20 11.08 -4.17
CA LEU A 98 13.67 11.79 -5.33
C LEU A 98 14.46 11.45 -6.60
N ALA A 99 15.80 11.44 -6.52
CA ALA A 99 16.66 11.06 -7.63
C ALA A 99 16.41 9.61 -8.09
N GLN A 100 16.22 8.67 -7.16
CA GLN A 100 15.91 7.27 -7.50
C GLN A 100 14.53 7.14 -8.15
N VAL A 101 13.49 7.76 -7.58
CA VAL A 101 12.14 7.76 -8.13
C VAL A 101 12.12 8.32 -9.55
N LEU A 102 12.73 9.50 -9.76
CA LEU A 102 12.81 10.13 -11.09
C LEU A 102 13.70 9.32 -12.05
N GLY A 103 14.83 8.79 -11.58
CA GLY A 103 15.75 7.98 -12.37
C GLY A 103 15.07 6.74 -12.94
N ILE A 104 14.26 6.03 -12.14
CA ILE A 104 13.51 4.87 -12.65
C ILE A 104 12.40 5.29 -13.63
N ARG A 105 11.72 6.42 -13.40
CA ARG A 105 10.73 6.93 -14.37
C ARG A 105 11.39 7.32 -15.70
N ALA A 106 12.55 7.94 -15.66
CA ALA A 106 13.35 8.24 -16.84
C ALA A 106 13.79 6.95 -17.56
N PHE A 107 14.20 5.92 -16.81
CA PHE A 107 14.55 4.61 -17.37
C PHE A 107 13.37 3.94 -18.08
N VAL A 108 12.18 3.91 -17.45
CA VAL A 108 10.95 3.40 -18.08
C VAL A 108 10.59 4.19 -19.33
N PHE A 109 10.75 5.52 -19.30
CA PHE A 109 10.56 6.37 -20.47
C PHE A 109 11.53 6.07 -21.61
N VAL A 110 12.81 5.81 -21.31
CA VAL A 110 13.80 5.42 -22.33
C VAL A 110 13.46 4.05 -22.91
N LEU A 111 13.12 3.06 -22.08
CA LEU A 111 12.75 1.73 -22.56
C LEU A 111 11.55 1.79 -23.50
N GLN A 112 10.46 2.47 -23.10
CA GLN A 112 9.31 2.57 -24.01
C GLN A 112 9.66 3.33 -25.29
N LEU A 113 10.53 4.35 -25.24
CA LEU A 113 10.92 5.12 -26.42
C LEU A 113 11.70 4.25 -27.42
N LEU A 114 12.56 3.37 -26.93
CA LEU A 114 13.34 2.46 -27.76
C LEU A 114 12.44 1.41 -28.44
N PHE A 115 11.45 0.89 -27.71
CA PHE A 115 10.67 -0.27 -28.17
C PHE A 115 9.29 0.05 -28.73
N ASN A 116 8.77 1.28 -28.59
CA ASN A 116 7.42 1.64 -29.02
C ASN A 116 7.19 1.57 -30.55
N SER A 117 8.27 1.54 -31.34
CA SER A 117 8.22 1.47 -32.80
C SER A 117 7.82 0.09 -33.33
N TRP A 118 8.00 -0.97 -32.54
CA TRP A 118 7.54 -2.31 -32.90
C TRP A 118 6.06 -2.48 -32.53
N ASP A 119 5.17 -2.44 -33.51
CA ASP A 119 3.72 -2.62 -33.31
C ASP A 119 3.31 -4.05 -33.70
N PHE A 120 3.22 -4.94 -32.71
CA PHE A 120 2.75 -6.31 -32.94
C PHE A 120 1.22 -6.34 -33.13
N SER A 121 0.74 -7.25 -33.98
CA SER A 121 -0.68 -7.43 -34.23
C SER A 121 -1.40 -7.89 -32.96
N THR A 122 -2.50 -7.22 -32.63
CA THR A 122 -3.33 -7.50 -31.46
C THR A 122 -4.80 -7.26 -31.81
N ASP A 123 -5.69 -7.95 -31.12
CA ASP A 123 -7.14 -7.76 -31.15
C ASP A 123 -7.62 -6.66 -30.18
N ALA A 124 -6.69 -6.06 -29.42
CA ALA A 124 -6.99 -4.99 -28.50
C ALA A 124 -7.56 -3.74 -29.19
N PHE A 125 -8.43 -3.02 -28.47
CA PHE A 125 -8.99 -1.77 -28.93
C PHE A 125 -7.88 -0.72 -29.16
N LYS A 126 -7.71 -0.30 -30.43
CA LYS A 126 -6.70 0.71 -30.82
C LYS A 126 -7.24 2.15 -30.82
N GLY A 127 -8.51 2.33 -30.50
CA GLY A 127 -9.14 3.66 -30.46
C GLY A 127 -9.34 4.22 -31.86
N ILE A 128 -9.71 5.49 -31.91
CA ILE A 128 -9.99 6.20 -33.15
C ILE A 128 -8.74 6.97 -33.53
N SER A 129 -8.23 6.70 -34.73
CA SER A 129 -7.10 7.44 -35.29
C SER A 129 -7.57 8.83 -35.71
N ALA A 130 -6.79 9.85 -35.37
CA ALA A 130 -6.94 11.17 -35.99
C ALA A 130 -6.52 11.09 -37.46
N GLU A 131 -7.16 11.87 -38.32
CA GLU A 131 -6.77 11.96 -39.73
C GLU A 131 -5.38 12.62 -39.82
N GLU A 132 -4.50 12.10 -40.70
CA GLU A 132 -3.11 12.60 -40.80
C GLU A 132 -3.06 14.09 -41.14
N ASP A 133 -4.04 14.58 -41.91
CA ASP A 133 -4.18 15.97 -42.32
C ASP A 133 -4.50 16.93 -41.14
N GLU A 134 -5.02 16.40 -40.02
CA GLU A 134 -5.35 17.18 -38.82
C GLU A 134 -4.16 17.29 -37.85
N LEU A 135 -3.09 16.50 -38.05
CA LEU A 135 -1.97 16.39 -37.12
C LEU A 135 -0.82 17.31 -37.53
N SER A 136 -0.37 18.16 -36.59
CA SER A 136 0.84 18.96 -36.79
C SER A 136 2.10 18.10 -36.73
N TRP A 137 3.25 18.63 -37.18
CA TRP A 137 4.55 17.96 -37.02
C TRP A 137 4.87 17.68 -35.53
N LEU A 138 4.40 18.54 -34.63
CA LEU A 138 4.58 18.39 -33.20
C LEU A 138 3.76 17.21 -32.67
N ASP A 139 2.55 17.01 -33.19
CA ASP A 139 1.72 15.86 -32.85
C ASP A 139 2.38 14.54 -33.27
N HIS A 140 2.94 14.49 -34.47
CA HIS A 140 3.70 13.33 -34.93
C HIS A 140 4.90 13.03 -34.04
N LEU A 141 5.63 14.07 -33.60
CA LEU A 141 6.73 13.92 -32.66
C LEU A 141 6.24 13.40 -31.29
N ILE A 142 5.18 13.96 -30.74
CA ILE A 142 4.59 13.56 -29.45
C ILE A 142 4.11 12.11 -29.53
N HIS A 143 3.35 11.75 -30.56
CA HIS A 143 2.87 10.40 -30.78
C HIS A 143 4.04 9.42 -30.89
N ARG A 144 5.13 9.76 -31.59
CA ARG A 144 6.32 8.92 -31.66
C ARG A 144 7.03 8.77 -30.31
N ILE A 145 7.18 9.86 -29.56
CA ILE A 145 7.89 9.85 -28.28
C ILE A 145 7.11 9.07 -27.22
N PHE A 146 5.79 9.20 -27.19
CA PHE A 146 4.93 8.64 -26.14
C PHE A 146 4.05 7.47 -26.61
N ALA A 147 4.28 6.91 -27.80
CA ALA A 147 3.47 5.82 -28.36
C ALA A 147 3.32 4.63 -27.39
N GLY A 148 4.41 4.25 -26.72
CA GLY A 148 4.40 3.12 -25.77
C GLY A 148 3.50 3.36 -24.56
N PHE A 149 3.25 4.62 -24.19
CA PHE A 149 2.33 4.99 -23.11
C PHE A 149 0.85 5.01 -23.53
N LYS A 150 0.55 4.88 -24.82
CA LYS A 150 -0.79 4.78 -25.41
C LYS A 150 -1.03 3.36 -25.96
N ARG A 151 -0.94 2.36 -25.08
CA ARG A 151 -1.15 0.94 -25.43
C ARG A 151 -2.15 0.29 -24.47
N TRP A 152 -2.88 -0.71 -24.94
CA TRP A 152 -3.84 -1.50 -24.16
C TRP A 152 -4.92 -0.62 -23.49
N ASP A 153 -5.24 -0.83 -22.21
CA ASP A 153 -6.29 -0.10 -21.48
C ASP A 153 -6.11 1.43 -21.52
N ALA A 154 -4.88 1.92 -21.74
CA ALA A 154 -4.61 3.36 -21.88
C ALA A 154 -5.41 4.00 -23.02
N VAL A 155 -5.66 3.24 -24.09
CA VAL A 155 -6.45 3.71 -25.23
C VAL A 155 -7.89 3.99 -24.83
N HIS A 156 -8.48 3.16 -23.96
CA HIS A 156 -9.81 3.42 -23.44
C HIS A 156 -9.86 4.67 -22.58
N MET A 157 -8.87 4.89 -21.71
CA MET A 157 -8.80 6.10 -20.86
C MET A 157 -8.75 7.38 -21.69
N LEU A 158 -7.90 7.40 -22.71
CA LEU A 158 -7.74 8.54 -23.60
C LEU A 158 -8.97 8.73 -24.50
N HIS A 159 -9.56 7.63 -24.99
CA HIS A 159 -10.80 7.68 -25.76
C HIS A 159 -11.95 8.29 -24.94
N ILE A 160 -12.14 7.86 -23.69
CA ILE A 160 -13.17 8.42 -22.79
C ILE A 160 -12.88 9.90 -22.51
N ALA A 161 -11.61 10.28 -22.33
CA ALA A 161 -11.23 11.67 -22.10
C ALA A 161 -11.53 12.57 -23.32
N GLN A 162 -11.48 12.04 -24.53
CA GLN A 162 -11.72 12.77 -25.77
C GLN A 162 -13.20 12.77 -26.20
N HIS A 163 -13.85 11.61 -26.15
CA HIS A 163 -15.17 11.38 -26.74
C HIS A 163 -16.26 11.05 -25.72
N GLU A 164 -15.94 11.06 -24.43
CA GLU A 164 -16.83 10.58 -23.36
C GLU A 164 -17.21 9.10 -23.54
N TYR A 165 -18.32 8.67 -22.93
CA TYR A 165 -18.78 7.28 -22.96
C TYR A 165 -19.67 7.02 -24.17
N VAL A 166 -19.07 6.63 -25.29
CA VAL A 166 -19.80 6.31 -26.53
C VAL A 166 -19.96 4.80 -26.73
N PHE A 167 -18.94 4.02 -26.38
CA PHE A 167 -18.93 2.57 -26.56
C PHE A 167 -19.24 1.84 -25.24
N GLU A 168 -19.97 0.73 -25.34
CA GLU A 168 -20.37 -0.08 -24.20
C GLU A 168 -19.15 -0.64 -23.44
N ASN A 169 -18.15 -1.17 -24.14
CA ASN A 169 -16.93 -1.69 -23.52
C ASN A 169 -16.19 -0.62 -22.69
N SER A 170 -16.27 0.65 -23.05
CA SER A 170 -15.66 1.76 -22.30
C SER A 170 -16.27 1.95 -20.91
N LEU A 171 -17.50 1.50 -20.66
CA LEU A 171 -18.16 1.60 -19.35
C LEU A 171 -17.47 0.75 -18.26
N ALA A 172 -16.61 -0.20 -18.63
CA ALA A 172 -15.76 -0.91 -17.68
C ALA A 172 -14.74 0.01 -16.97
N PHE A 173 -14.42 1.16 -17.57
CA PHE A 173 -13.41 2.08 -17.08
C PHE A 173 -14.05 3.27 -16.36
N PHE A 174 -13.56 3.53 -15.15
CA PHE A 174 -14.19 4.45 -14.21
C PHE A 174 -13.82 5.92 -14.52
N PRO A 175 -14.70 6.88 -14.17
CA PRO A 175 -14.71 8.21 -14.79
C PRO A 175 -13.64 9.18 -14.29
N PHE A 176 -13.10 9.00 -13.08
CA PHE A 176 -12.31 10.06 -12.44
C PHE A 176 -10.99 10.34 -13.17
N TYR A 177 -10.27 9.31 -13.59
CA TYR A 177 -8.99 9.49 -14.28
C TYR A 177 -9.15 10.10 -15.69
N PRO A 178 -10.01 9.57 -16.60
CA PRO A 178 -10.27 10.22 -17.88
C PRO A 178 -10.75 11.67 -17.76
N MET A 179 -11.61 11.96 -16.77
CA MET A 179 -12.07 13.32 -16.53
C MET A 179 -10.95 14.24 -16.04
N THR A 180 -10.05 13.73 -15.18
CA THR A 180 -8.88 14.50 -14.73
C THR A 180 -7.94 14.80 -15.89
N ILE A 181 -7.72 13.84 -16.81
CA ILE A 181 -6.96 14.05 -18.04
C ILE A 181 -7.60 15.17 -18.88
N ARG A 182 -8.91 15.08 -19.10
CA ARG A 182 -9.66 16.08 -19.88
C ARG A 182 -9.55 17.47 -19.27
N LEU A 183 -9.82 17.60 -17.97
CA LEU A 183 -9.77 18.88 -17.26
C LEU A 183 -8.38 19.50 -17.29
N LEU A 184 -7.34 18.71 -17.04
CA LEU A 184 -5.96 19.20 -17.12
C LEU A 184 -5.63 19.64 -18.55
N SER A 185 -5.94 18.81 -19.55
CA SER A 185 -5.72 19.13 -20.96
C SER A 185 -6.43 20.43 -21.36
N MET A 186 -7.68 20.64 -20.95
CA MET A 186 -8.39 21.89 -21.20
C MET A 186 -7.70 23.08 -20.50
N ALA A 187 -7.19 22.90 -19.29
CA ALA A 187 -6.58 23.99 -18.52
C ALA A 187 -5.32 24.56 -19.17
N TRP A 188 -4.45 23.72 -19.75
CA TRP A 188 -3.18 24.19 -20.34
C TRP A 188 -3.16 24.20 -21.87
N ALA A 189 -3.87 23.28 -22.53
CA ALA A 189 -3.71 23.05 -23.96
C ALA A 189 -4.68 23.85 -24.84
N THR A 190 -5.77 24.39 -24.28
CA THR A 190 -6.79 25.16 -25.04
C THR A 190 -6.21 26.21 -26.01
N PRO A 191 -5.25 27.08 -25.62
CA PRO A 191 -4.68 28.03 -26.57
C PRO A 191 -3.94 27.35 -27.72
N PHE A 192 -3.14 26.32 -27.44
CA PHE A 192 -2.35 25.61 -28.46
C PHE A 192 -3.23 24.82 -29.43
N VAL A 193 -4.31 24.23 -28.92
CA VAL A 193 -5.33 23.56 -29.74
C VAL A 193 -6.06 24.57 -30.62
N HIS A 194 -6.45 25.72 -30.07
CA HIS A 194 -7.14 26.76 -30.82
C HIS A 194 -6.30 27.32 -31.98
N PHE A 195 -4.99 27.46 -31.79
CA PHE A 195 -4.08 27.91 -32.84
C PHE A 195 -3.60 26.80 -33.80
N GLY A 196 -4.11 25.57 -33.68
CA GLY A 196 -3.72 24.44 -34.53
C GLY A 196 -2.26 23.99 -34.35
N ILE A 197 -1.62 24.37 -33.23
CA ILE A 197 -0.24 23.99 -32.90
C ILE A 197 -0.18 22.56 -32.37
N LEU A 198 -1.25 22.12 -31.70
CA LEU A 198 -1.34 20.84 -31.01
C LEU A 198 -2.74 20.25 -31.16
N HIS A 199 -2.83 18.99 -31.57
CA HIS A 199 -4.10 18.28 -31.62
C HIS A 199 -4.56 17.84 -30.21
N VAL A 200 -5.88 17.71 -30.02
CA VAL A 200 -6.48 17.33 -28.72
C VAL A 200 -5.95 15.98 -28.21
N SER A 201 -5.74 15.01 -29.10
CA SER A 201 -5.21 13.68 -28.72
C SER A 201 -3.82 13.75 -28.08
N SER A 202 -2.95 14.62 -28.60
CA SER A 202 -1.59 14.82 -28.09
C SER A 202 -1.62 15.54 -26.75
N ALA A 203 -2.49 16.54 -26.61
CA ALA A 203 -2.70 17.26 -25.36
C ALA A 203 -3.19 16.33 -24.23
N LEU A 204 -4.14 15.43 -24.53
CA LEU A 204 -4.64 14.43 -23.59
C LEU A 204 -3.54 13.43 -23.18
N LEU A 205 -2.73 12.96 -24.14
CA LEU A 205 -1.61 12.05 -23.87
C LEU A 205 -0.56 12.69 -22.95
N ILE A 206 -0.14 13.92 -23.24
CA ILE A 206 0.79 14.68 -22.38
C ILE A 206 0.20 14.85 -20.98
N SER A 207 -1.08 15.22 -20.89
CA SER A 207 -1.77 15.42 -19.62
C SER A 207 -1.81 14.12 -18.79
N ALA A 208 -2.08 12.98 -19.43
CA ALA A 208 -2.11 11.69 -18.75
C ALA A 208 -0.73 11.29 -18.19
N VAL A 209 0.33 11.48 -18.98
CA VAL A 209 1.71 11.20 -18.55
C VAL A 209 2.13 12.13 -17.40
N ALA A 210 1.79 13.42 -17.49
CA ALA A 210 2.08 14.40 -16.45
C ALA A 210 1.35 14.07 -15.13
N ILE A 211 0.05 13.76 -15.19
CA ILE A 211 -0.74 13.33 -14.03
C ILE A 211 -0.06 12.13 -13.36
N ASN A 212 0.33 11.13 -14.14
CA ASN A 212 0.91 9.91 -13.59
C ASN A 212 2.28 10.11 -12.98
N LEU A 213 3.13 10.96 -13.58
CA LEU A 213 4.41 11.32 -13.00
C LEU A 213 4.24 12.04 -11.65
N ILE A 214 3.37 13.06 -11.60
CA ILE A 214 3.12 13.84 -10.39
C ILE A 214 2.52 12.94 -9.29
N CYS A 215 1.51 12.14 -9.64
CA CYS A 215 0.86 11.25 -8.70
C CYS A 215 1.81 10.16 -8.19
N PHE A 216 2.70 9.64 -9.04
CA PHE A 216 3.69 8.64 -8.64
C PHE A 216 4.69 9.18 -7.63
N ILE A 217 5.23 10.39 -7.86
CA ILE A 217 6.17 11.06 -6.94
C ILE A 217 5.48 11.33 -5.60
N ALA A 218 4.25 11.86 -5.64
CA ALA A 218 3.47 12.10 -4.44
C ALA A 218 3.15 10.80 -3.68
N ALA A 219 2.78 9.72 -4.39
CA ALA A 219 2.50 8.42 -3.78
C ALA A 219 3.75 7.82 -3.11
N ALA A 220 4.93 7.98 -3.71
CA ALA A 220 6.20 7.57 -3.11
C ALA A 220 6.46 8.30 -1.79
N ALA A 221 6.22 9.62 -1.75
CA ALA A 221 6.37 10.41 -0.54
C ALA A 221 5.37 9.96 0.56
N VAL A 222 4.10 9.75 0.21
CA VAL A 222 3.10 9.27 1.16
C VAL A 222 3.43 7.86 1.66
N LEU A 223 3.91 6.96 0.79
CA LEU A 223 4.33 5.62 1.16
C LEU A 223 5.47 5.64 2.20
N TYR A 224 6.46 6.53 2.03
CA TYR A 224 7.51 6.73 3.02
C TYR A 224 6.94 7.03 4.41
N HIS A 225 5.96 7.93 4.48
CA HIS A 225 5.30 8.29 5.73
C HIS A 225 4.48 7.12 6.31
N ILE A 226 3.72 6.39 5.49
CA ILE A 226 2.96 5.20 5.94
C ILE A 226 3.91 4.18 6.56
N VAL A 227 4.97 3.82 5.85
CA VAL A 227 5.91 2.79 6.30
C VAL A 227 6.63 3.25 7.57
N ARG A 228 7.00 4.53 7.67
CA ARG A 228 7.60 5.09 8.89
C ARG A 228 6.65 5.06 10.09
N LEU A 229 5.36 5.32 9.89
CA LEU A 229 4.34 5.26 10.94
C LEU A 229 4.03 3.83 11.38
N VAL A 230 4.04 2.89 10.44
CA VAL A 230 3.73 1.47 10.68
C VAL A 230 4.91 0.71 11.28
N SER A 231 6.09 0.82 10.67
CA SER A 231 7.26 0.01 11.06
C SER A 231 8.12 0.66 12.12
N HIS A 232 7.95 1.96 12.37
CA HIS A 232 8.85 2.78 13.19
C HIS A 232 10.33 2.75 12.75
N SER A 233 10.63 2.28 11.53
CA SER A 233 11.99 2.21 10.98
C SER A 233 12.15 3.11 9.76
N MET A 234 13.14 4.00 9.82
CA MET A 234 13.52 4.82 8.67
C MET A 234 14.07 3.96 7.53
N LYS A 235 14.82 2.90 7.86
CA LYS A 235 15.42 2.00 6.89
C LYS A 235 14.35 1.27 6.06
N GLN A 236 13.34 0.73 6.72
CA GLN A 236 12.22 0.09 6.02
C GLN A 236 11.47 1.09 5.12
N ALA A 237 11.29 2.34 5.56
CA ALA A 237 10.66 3.38 4.75
C ALA A 237 11.47 3.71 3.47
N VAL A 238 12.79 3.82 3.57
CA VAL A 238 13.68 4.01 2.41
C VAL A 238 13.58 2.83 1.45
N ILE A 239 13.71 1.59 1.96
CA ILE A 239 13.63 0.37 1.13
C ILE A 239 12.27 0.28 0.43
N ALA A 240 11.18 0.58 1.13
CA ALA A 240 9.83 0.57 0.57
C ALA A 240 9.67 1.54 -0.61
N VAL A 241 10.23 2.75 -0.52
CA VAL A 241 10.20 3.72 -1.63
C VAL A 241 11.03 3.23 -2.81
N LEU A 242 12.19 2.60 -2.57
CA LEU A 242 13.01 2.04 -3.65
C LEU A 242 12.30 0.87 -4.34
N LEU A 243 11.65 -0.01 -3.58
CA LEU A 243 10.78 -1.07 -4.13
C LEU A 243 9.62 -0.49 -4.93
N PHE A 244 8.96 0.56 -4.42
CA PHE A 244 7.89 1.26 -5.13
C PHE A 244 8.40 1.89 -6.43
N SER A 245 9.60 2.47 -6.42
CA SER A 245 10.20 3.08 -7.60
C SER A 245 10.40 2.09 -8.75
N ALA A 246 10.69 0.82 -8.44
CA ALA A 246 10.99 -0.25 -9.40
C ALA A 246 10.18 -1.52 -9.10
N ASN A 247 8.85 -1.38 -9.14
CA ASN A 247 7.93 -2.49 -8.91
C ASN A 247 7.52 -3.19 -10.23
N PRO A 248 6.93 -4.40 -10.17
CA PRO A 248 6.55 -5.16 -11.36
C PRO A 248 5.50 -4.49 -12.26
N ALA A 249 4.72 -3.56 -11.71
CA ALA A 249 3.70 -2.81 -12.41
C ALA A 249 4.22 -1.44 -12.91
N SER A 250 5.54 -1.24 -12.96
CA SER A 250 6.16 0.08 -13.19
C SER A 250 5.66 0.80 -14.43
N ILE A 251 5.46 0.14 -15.56
CA ILE A 251 4.96 0.79 -16.78
C ILE A 251 3.55 1.37 -16.60
N PHE A 252 2.70 0.73 -15.80
CA PHE A 252 1.34 1.21 -15.51
C PHE A 252 1.34 2.49 -14.66
N PHE A 253 2.42 2.77 -13.93
CA PHE A 253 2.59 4.04 -13.23
C PHE A 253 3.09 5.20 -14.12
N SER A 254 3.36 4.93 -15.41
CA SER A 254 3.89 5.92 -16.35
C SER A 254 3.05 6.09 -17.62
N ALA A 255 2.56 4.98 -18.18
CA ALA A 255 1.60 4.99 -19.29
C ALA A 255 0.25 5.62 -18.86
N ALA A 256 -0.65 5.94 -19.79
CA ALA A 256 -1.94 6.60 -19.50
C ALA A 256 -2.96 5.69 -18.80
N TYR A 257 -2.60 5.29 -17.59
CA TYR A 257 -3.20 4.27 -16.74
C TYR A 257 -3.62 4.86 -15.39
N THR A 258 -4.52 4.18 -14.70
CA THR A 258 -5.17 4.70 -13.49
C THR A 258 -4.34 4.50 -12.22
N GLU A 259 -3.29 3.68 -12.29
CA GLU A 259 -2.54 3.11 -11.19
C GLU A 259 -1.89 4.19 -10.31
N SER A 260 -1.24 5.21 -10.89
CA SER A 260 -0.59 6.28 -10.11
C SER A 260 -1.59 7.12 -9.33
N LEU A 261 -2.68 7.56 -9.96
CA LEU A 261 -3.70 8.36 -9.31
C LEU A 261 -4.43 7.55 -8.23
N TYR A 262 -4.82 6.31 -8.55
CA TYR A 262 -5.46 5.40 -7.60
C TYR A 262 -4.58 5.11 -6.38
N CYS A 263 -3.28 4.84 -6.61
CA CYS A 263 -2.31 4.58 -5.56
C CYS A 263 -2.13 5.78 -4.64
N LEU A 264 -1.99 6.99 -5.20
CA LEU A 264 -1.90 8.22 -4.42
C LEU A 264 -3.14 8.41 -3.53
N LEU A 265 -4.35 8.29 -4.10
CA LEU A 265 -5.59 8.48 -3.35
C LEU A 265 -5.74 7.43 -2.24
N THR A 266 -5.44 6.17 -2.53
CA THR A 266 -5.50 5.08 -1.55
C THR A 266 -4.48 5.27 -0.43
N PHE A 267 -3.22 5.61 -0.77
CA PHE A 267 -2.18 5.83 0.23
C PHE A 267 -2.46 7.06 1.08
N THR A 268 -2.88 8.17 0.49
CA THR A 268 -3.26 9.38 1.24
C THR A 268 -4.43 9.09 2.18
N GLY A 269 -5.45 8.34 1.74
CA GLY A 269 -6.55 7.93 2.60
C GLY A 269 -6.10 7.08 3.79
N ILE A 270 -5.16 6.14 3.58
CA ILE A 270 -4.56 5.33 4.66
C ILE A 270 -3.72 6.20 5.60
N TRP A 271 -2.87 7.09 5.05
CA TRP A 271 -2.00 7.97 5.83
C TRP A 271 -2.80 8.88 6.76
N LEU A 272 -3.89 9.47 6.29
CA LEU A 272 -4.80 10.27 7.12
C LEU A 272 -5.40 9.45 8.28
N LEU A 273 -5.73 8.18 8.06
CA LEU A 273 -6.24 7.30 9.12
C LEU A 273 -5.17 6.95 10.16
N LEU A 274 -3.90 6.88 9.74
CA LEU A 274 -2.74 6.57 10.60
C LEU A 274 -2.26 7.77 11.44
N GLU A 275 -2.20 8.96 10.85
CA GLU A 275 -1.67 10.17 11.48
C GLU A 275 -2.42 10.55 12.78
N GLU A 276 -1.76 11.12 13.77
CA GLU A 276 -2.37 11.42 15.08
C GLU A 276 -2.56 12.93 15.35
N ASP A 277 -2.04 13.81 14.49
CA ASP A 277 -1.93 15.25 14.76
C ASP A 277 -3.29 15.99 14.80
N HIS A 278 -4.29 15.44 14.11
CA HIS A 278 -5.62 16.04 14.01
C HIS A 278 -6.72 15.16 14.63
N PRO A 279 -7.88 15.74 14.99
CA PRO A 279 -9.02 14.96 15.47
C PRO A 279 -9.43 13.88 14.46
N PHE A 280 -9.71 12.66 14.96
CA PHE A 280 -10.04 11.52 14.11
C PHE A 280 -11.15 11.81 13.10
N PHE A 281 -12.16 12.61 13.47
CA PHE A 281 -13.27 12.92 12.57
C PHE A 281 -12.85 13.70 11.31
N ILE A 282 -11.92 14.65 11.42
CA ILE A 282 -11.42 15.42 10.27
C ILE A 282 -10.59 14.52 9.35
N ARG A 283 -9.69 13.74 9.94
CA ARG A 283 -8.87 12.75 9.22
C ARG A 283 -9.73 11.70 8.52
N TYR A 284 -10.77 11.22 9.21
CA TYR A 284 -11.77 10.31 8.69
C TYR A 284 -12.48 10.90 7.46
N LEU A 285 -12.95 12.15 7.53
CA LEU A 285 -13.63 12.80 6.40
C LEU A 285 -12.68 12.97 5.20
N GLY A 286 -11.42 13.35 5.44
CA GLY A 286 -10.39 13.40 4.40
C GLY A 286 -10.13 12.02 3.78
N SER A 287 -10.09 10.95 4.59
CA SER A 287 -9.94 9.58 4.09
C SER A 287 -11.13 9.14 3.23
N LEU A 288 -12.36 9.51 3.59
CA LEU A 288 -13.55 9.21 2.81
C LEU A 288 -13.52 9.90 1.44
N LEU A 289 -13.07 11.15 1.39
CA LEU A 289 -12.90 11.86 0.12
C LEU A 289 -11.89 11.13 -0.77
N CYS A 290 -10.72 10.79 -0.22
CA CYS A 290 -9.68 10.07 -0.95
C CYS A 290 -10.16 8.71 -1.46
N PHE A 291 -10.82 7.90 -0.60
CA PHE A 291 -11.33 6.59 -0.99
C PHE A 291 -12.51 6.64 -1.94
N SER A 292 -13.37 7.67 -1.84
CA SER A 292 -14.45 7.92 -2.80
C SER A 292 -13.88 8.22 -4.19
N LEU A 293 -12.86 9.09 -4.27
CA LEU A 293 -12.15 9.36 -5.53
C LEU A 293 -11.36 8.15 -6.04
N ALA A 294 -10.79 7.35 -5.14
CA ALA A 294 -10.12 6.10 -5.51
C ALA A 294 -11.11 5.10 -6.11
N TYR A 295 -12.29 4.93 -5.51
CA TYR A 295 -13.36 4.13 -6.11
C TYR A 295 -13.83 4.71 -7.44
N ALA A 296 -13.89 6.04 -7.56
CA ALA A 296 -14.20 6.70 -8.83
C ALA A 296 -13.10 6.58 -9.90
N THR A 297 -11.91 6.10 -9.52
CA THR A 297 -10.77 5.84 -10.42
C THR A 297 -10.74 4.38 -10.86
N ARG A 298 -11.06 3.45 -9.96
CA ARG A 298 -11.10 2.00 -10.22
C ARG A 298 -12.10 1.29 -9.33
N SER A 299 -12.72 0.24 -9.85
CA SER A 299 -13.71 -0.58 -9.13
C SER A 299 -13.18 -1.21 -7.84
N ASN A 300 -11.90 -1.59 -7.78
CA ASN A 300 -11.28 -2.15 -6.58
C ASN A 300 -11.10 -1.14 -5.45
N GLY A 301 -11.33 0.16 -5.68
CA GLY A 301 -11.39 1.19 -4.63
C GLY A 301 -12.48 0.98 -3.61
N LEU A 302 -13.53 0.20 -3.92
CA LEU A 302 -14.56 -0.16 -2.95
C LEU A 302 -13.99 -0.93 -1.75
N ILE A 303 -12.94 -1.72 -1.97
CA ILE A 303 -12.30 -2.57 -0.94
C ILE A 303 -11.66 -1.70 0.16
N ASN A 304 -11.36 -0.42 -0.13
CA ASN A 304 -10.84 0.52 0.86
C ASN A 304 -11.80 0.79 2.03
N LEU A 305 -13.09 0.45 1.89
CA LEU A 305 -14.04 0.41 3.03
C LEU A 305 -13.53 -0.48 4.17
N GLY A 306 -12.76 -1.53 3.86
CA GLY A 306 -12.12 -2.39 4.86
C GLY A 306 -11.15 -1.63 5.77
N TYR A 307 -10.36 -0.69 5.22
CA TYR A 307 -9.48 0.16 6.03
C TYR A 307 -10.30 1.07 6.95
N VAL A 308 -11.33 1.74 6.41
CA VAL A 308 -12.21 2.60 7.21
C VAL A 308 -12.87 1.81 8.34
N GLY A 309 -13.41 0.62 8.02
CA GLY A 309 -14.00 -0.29 8.98
C GLY A 309 -13.04 -0.67 10.10
N PHE A 310 -11.79 -1.02 9.77
CA PHE A 310 -10.76 -1.36 10.74
C PHE A 310 -10.45 -0.20 11.70
N PHE A 311 -10.18 1.01 11.18
CA PHE A 311 -9.85 2.16 12.02
C PHE A 311 -11.06 2.67 12.84
N CYS A 312 -12.27 2.61 12.29
CA CYS A 312 -13.50 2.89 13.05
C CYS A 312 -13.73 1.86 14.16
N LEU A 313 -13.50 0.58 13.90
CA LEU A 313 -13.61 -0.49 14.90
C LEU A 313 -12.61 -0.26 16.04
N ARG A 314 -11.39 0.15 15.70
CA ARG A 314 -10.36 0.49 16.67
C ARG A 314 -10.77 1.68 17.57
N GLU A 315 -11.27 2.76 16.98
CA GLU A 315 -11.77 3.94 17.73
C GLU A 315 -13.03 3.66 18.56
N PHE A 316 -13.79 2.64 18.19
CA PHE A 316 -14.88 2.12 19.00
C PHE A 316 -14.35 1.28 20.17
N ALA A 317 -13.43 0.34 19.91
CA ALA A 317 -12.92 -0.61 20.88
C ALA A 317 -12.08 0.04 21.99
N PHE A 318 -11.32 1.10 21.65
CA PHE A 318 -10.39 1.76 22.56
C PHE A 318 -10.74 3.24 22.78
N SER A 319 -10.58 3.68 24.02
CA SER A 319 -10.47 5.10 24.34
C SER A 319 -9.12 5.37 24.99
N SER A 320 -8.40 6.39 24.52
CA SER A 320 -7.21 6.89 25.20
C SER A 320 -7.58 7.34 26.61
N ASP A 321 -6.74 6.99 27.57
CA ASP A 321 -6.83 7.52 28.92
C ASP A 321 -6.47 9.02 28.92
N ALA A 322 -7.23 9.83 29.66
CA ALA A 322 -6.98 11.26 29.79
C ALA A 322 -5.74 11.56 30.65
N GLU A 323 -5.37 10.64 31.55
CA GLU A 323 -4.23 10.79 32.46
C GLU A 323 -2.95 10.15 31.91
N ASN A 324 -3.08 9.10 31.08
CA ASN A 324 -1.95 8.36 30.50
C ASN A 324 -2.21 7.97 29.03
N PRO A 325 -1.81 8.77 28.03
CA PRO A 325 -2.09 8.49 26.61
C PRO A 325 -1.52 7.15 26.09
N HIS A 326 -0.57 6.56 26.82
CA HIS A 326 0.00 5.23 26.53
C HIS A 326 -0.88 4.05 26.98
N GLN A 327 -1.91 4.29 27.80
CA GLN A 327 -2.87 3.28 28.24
C GLN A 327 -4.17 3.38 27.44
N LEU A 328 -4.57 2.28 26.80
CA LEU A 328 -5.84 2.16 26.09
C LEU A 328 -6.84 1.42 26.98
N ARG A 329 -7.97 2.07 27.29
CA ARG A 329 -9.07 1.43 28.02
C ARG A 329 -10.03 0.75 27.05
N VAL A 330 -10.42 -0.50 27.37
CA VAL A 330 -11.34 -1.31 26.56
C VAL A 330 -12.80 -0.92 26.84
N ILE A 331 -13.61 -0.80 25.77
CA ILE A 331 -15.01 -0.34 25.84
C ILE A 331 -15.93 -1.22 26.71
N LEU A 332 -15.72 -2.54 26.75
CA LEU A 332 -16.57 -3.51 27.45
C LEU A 332 -16.63 -3.32 28.97
N LYS A 333 -15.77 -2.49 29.54
CA LYS A 333 -15.76 -2.16 30.98
C LYS A 333 -16.33 -0.77 31.29
N LYS A 334 -16.82 -0.03 30.29
CA LYS A 334 -17.48 1.28 30.46
C LYS A 334 -18.96 1.12 30.82
N PRO A 335 -19.59 2.13 31.45
CA PRO A 335 -21.02 2.10 31.72
C PRO A 335 -21.82 2.00 30.41
N LEU A 336 -22.93 1.25 30.45
CA LEU A 336 -23.81 0.98 29.33
C LEU A 336 -24.17 2.21 28.46
N PRO A 337 -24.51 3.40 28.99
CA PRO A 337 -24.82 4.58 28.16
C PRO A 337 -23.63 5.04 27.28
N ILE A 338 -22.39 4.88 27.76
CA ILE A 338 -21.20 5.24 26.97
C ILE A 338 -21.01 4.22 25.85
N ILE A 339 -21.26 2.93 26.11
CA ILE A 339 -21.18 1.87 25.10
C ILE A 339 -22.21 2.13 23.99
N ILE A 340 -23.47 2.41 24.35
CA ILE A 340 -24.54 2.71 23.37
C ILE A 340 -24.17 3.93 22.53
N THR A 341 -23.73 5.02 23.15
CA THR A 341 -23.34 6.24 22.43
C THR A 341 -22.19 5.97 21.44
N ARG A 342 -21.15 5.25 21.87
CA ARG A 342 -20.00 4.89 21.02
C ARG A 342 -20.42 3.94 19.89
N ALA A 343 -21.32 3.00 20.15
CA ALA A 343 -21.85 2.08 19.15
C ALA A 343 -22.66 2.84 18.08
N SER A 344 -23.50 3.79 18.48
CA SER A 344 -24.24 4.66 17.56
C SER A 344 -23.30 5.52 16.69
N ILE A 345 -22.21 6.07 17.28
CA ILE A 345 -21.18 6.80 16.52
C ILE A 345 -20.44 5.88 15.55
N PHE A 346 -20.12 4.66 15.94
CA PHE A 346 -19.50 3.68 15.06
C PHE A 346 -20.43 3.34 13.89
N ALA A 347 -21.69 3.02 14.15
CA ALA A 347 -22.68 2.72 13.13
C ALA A 347 -22.90 3.89 12.16
N SER A 348 -23.03 5.12 12.67
CA SER A 348 -23.20 6.30 11.83
C SER A 348 -21.99 6.58 10.94
N ARG A 349 -20.76 6.34 11.45
CA ARG A 349 -19.54 6.41 10.65
C ARG A 349 -19.55 5.36 9.55
N ILE A 350 -19.80 4.09 9.84
CA ILE A 350 -19.84 3.05 8.79
C ILE A 350 -20.89 3.36 7.71
N ILE A 351 -22.08 3.82 8.09
CA ILE A 351 -23.11 4.22 7.14
C ILE A 351 -22.64 5.41 6.29
N LEU A 352 -22.05 6.43 6.91
CA LEU A 352 -21.50 7.58 6.20
C LEU A 352 -20.40 7.15 5.22
N ALA A 353 -19.51 6.24 5.61
CA ALA A 353 -18.46 5.72 4.75
C ALA A 353 -19.04 5.02 3.50
N LEU A 354 -20.02 4.14 3.69
CA LEU A 354 -20.69 3.42 2.61
C LEU A 354 -21.37 4.37 1.62
N LEU A 355 -22.10 5.37 2.14
CA LEU A 355 -22.78 6.37 1.32
C LEU A 355 -21.78 7.27 0.60
N SER A 356 -20.81 7.85 1.31
CA SER A 356 -19.83 8.78 0.72
C SER A 356 -18.95 8.14 -0.35
N ILE A 357 -18.54 6.88 -0.16
CA ILE A 357 -17.70 6.17 -1.14
C ILE A 357 -18.52 5.72 -2.34
N SER A 358 -19.73 5.17 -2.13
CA SER A 358 -20.51 4.58 -3.24
C SER A 358 -21.31 5.60 -4.06
N LEU A 359 -21.73 6.73 -3.45
CA LEU A 359 -22.67 7.67 -4.07
C LEU A 359 -22.18 8.26 -5.41
N PRO A 360 -20.93 8.74 -5.58
CA PRO A 360 -20.50 9.31 -6.87
C PRO A 360 -20.56 8.30 -8.01
N ILE A 361 -20.18 7.04 -7.75
CA ILE A 361 -20.24 5.96 -8.74
C ILE A 361 -21.65 5.49 -9.01
N TYR A 362 -22.52 5.48 -8.00
CA TYR A 362 -23.94 5.25 -8.20
C TYR A 362 -24.57 6.30 -9.12
N ILE A 363 -24.29 7.59 -8.88
CA ILE A 363 -24.79 8.70 -9.71
C ILE A 363 -24.27 8.57 -11.15
N HIS A 364 -22.98 8.30 -11.31
CA HIS A 364 -22.38 8.08 -12.63
C HIS A 364 -23.01 6.88 -13.34
N GLY A 365 -23.12 5.74 -12.66
CA GLY A 365 -23.72 4.53 -13.19
C GLY A 365 -25.17 4.73 -13.63
N ARG A 366 -25.96 5.46 -12.85
CA ARG A 366 -27.35 5.78 -13.21
C ARG A 366 -27.43 6.71 -14.42
N ARG A 367 -26.56 7.71 -14.51
CA ARG A 367 -26.47 8.60 -15.69
C ARG A 367 -26.15 7.82 -16.96
N GLN A 368 -25.15 6.94 -16.91
CA GLN A 368 -24.77 6.12 -18.06
C GLN A 368 -25.88 5.12 -18.43
N GLN A 369 -26.55 4.52 -17.45
CA GLN A 369 -27.68 3.63 -17.73
C GLN A 369 -28.80 4.35 -18.47
N LEU A 370 -29.17 5.57 -18.04
CA LEU A 370 -30.19 6.36 -18.74
C LEU A 370 -29.78 6.73 -20.17
N ALA A 371 -28.50 7.07 -20.39
CA ALA A 371 -28.00 7.40 -21.72
C ALA A 371 -28.00 6.18 -22.66
N PHE A 372 -27.43 5.06 -22.23
CA PHE A 372 -27.32 3.86 -23.07
C PHE A 372 -28.66 3.18 -23.33
N CYS A 373 -29.59 3.23 -22.37
CA CYS A 373 -30.90 2.60 -22.48
C CYS A 373 -31.98 3.52 -23.09
N SER A 374 -31.60 4.71 -23.59
CA SER A 374 -32.51 5.60 -24.30
C SER A 374 -32.23 5.61 -25.80
N GLN A 375 -33.22 5.23 -26.61
CA GLN A 375 -33.10 5.26 -28.07
C GLN A 375 -32.85 6.69 -28.61
N SER A 376 -33.30 7.72 -27.89
CA SER A 376 -33.06 9.11 -28.28
C SER A 376 -31.58 9.50 -28.26
N SER A 377 -30.74 8.78 -27.50
CA SER A 377 -29.31 9.06 -27.42
C SER A 377 -28.54 8.60 -28.65
N ALA A 378 -29.10 7.67 -29.45
CA ALA A 378 -28.45 7.19 -30.68
C ALA A 378 -28.25 8.28 -31.73
N THR A 379 -29.13 9.29 -31.78
CA THR A 379 -29.04 10.41 -32.74
C THR A 379 -27.95 11.42 -32.40
N SER A 380 -27.41 11.39 -31.19
CA SER A 380 -26.38 12.33 -30.72
C SER A 380 -24.95 11.93 -31.13
N ILE A 381 -24.77 10.75 -31.72
CA ILE A 381 -23.45 10.19 -32.04
C ILE A 381 -23.00 10.65 -33.44
N PRO A 382 -21.81 11.27 -33.58
CA PRO A 382 -21.24 11.61 -34.88
C PRO A 382 -21.12 10.40 -35.83
N VAL A 383 -21.35 10.64 -37.12
CA VAL A 383 -21.35 9.59 -38.17
C VAL A 383 -20.01 8.84 -38.23
N THR A 384 -18.90 9.51 -37.96
CA THR A 384 -17.55 8.91 -37.90
C THR A 384 -17.47 7.82 -36.83
N LEU A 385 -17.98 8.09 -35.63
CA LEU A 385 -18.02 7.12 -34.52
C LEU A 385 -18.96 5.95 -34.82
N GLN A 386 -20.08 6.20 -35.51
CA GLN A 386 -21.00 5.14 -35.91
C GLN A 386 -20.37 4.18 -36.92
N LYS A 387 -19.68 4.69 -37.94
CA LYS A 387 -18.96 3.88 -38.91
C LYS A 387 -17.87 3.04 -38.24
N PHE A 388 -17.06 3.67 -37.39
CA PHE A 388 -16.02 2.98 -36.64
C PHE A 388 -16.59 1.84 -35.79
N ALA A 389 -17.73 2.06 -35.13
CA ALA A 389 -18.40 1.04 -34.33
C ALA A 389 -18.87 -0.15 -35.17
N LEU A 390 -19.39 0.09 -36.38
CA LEU A 390 -19.81 -0.97 -37.30
C LEU A 390 -18.62 -1.82 -37.76
N ASP A 391 -17.53 -1.17 -38.15
CA ASP A 391 -16.31 -1.84 -38.64
C ASP A 391 -15.68 -2.74 -37.56
N HIS A 392 -15.70 -2.29 -36.31
CA HIS A 392 -15.10 -2.99 -35.17
C HIS A 392 -16.11 -3.79 -34.33
N ARG A 393 -17.37 -3.91 -34.79
CA ARG A 393 -18.46 -4.63 -34.09
C ARG A 393 -18.68 -4.17 -32.64
N LEU A 394 -18.57 -2.87 -32.39
CA LEU A 394 -18.79 -2.25 -31.08
C LEU A 394 -20.27 -1.87 -30.87
N VAL A 395 -20.71 -1.93 -29.61
CA VAL A 395 -22.04 -1.47 -29.21
C VAL A 395 -21.98 -0.02 -28.77
N THR A 396 -22.84 0.83 -29.33
CA THR A 396 -22.93 2.26 -29.06
C THR A 396 -24.11 2.62 -28.16
N VAL A 397 -24.08 3.83 -27.59
CA VAL A 397 -25.21 4.43 -26.84
C VAL A 397 -26.51 4.36 -27.65
N GLY A 398 -27.62 4.02 -26.98
CA GLY A 398 -28.96 4.04 -27.56
C GLY A 398 -29.32 2.82 -28.40
N LYS A 399 -28.40 1.87 -28.62
CA LYS A 399 -28.65 0.61 -29.32
C LYS A 399 -29.26 -0.43 -28.37
N THR A 400 -30.49 -0.17 -27.92
CA THR A 400 -31.19 -0.95 -26.87
C THR A 400 -31.29 -2.43 -27.17
N ASP A 401 -31.38 -2.82 -28.45
CA ASP A 401 -31.53 -4.22 -28.85
C ASP A 401 -30.27 -5.07 -28.57
N ALA A 402 -29.11 -4.44 -28.45
CA ALA A 402 -27.83 -5.09 -28.19
C ALA A 402 -27.39 -5.02 -26.71
N ILE A 403 -28.17 -4.32 -25.87
CA ILE A 403 -27.85 -4.04 -24.47
C ILE A 403 -28.77 -4.86 -23.56
N ASP A 404 -28.18 -5.75 -22.78
CA ASP A 404 -28.87 -6.75 -21.94
C ASP A 404 -29.03 -6.32 -20.47
N TRP A 405 -28.39 -5.23 -20.05
CA TRP A 405 -28.34 -4.79 -18.65
C TRP A 405 -29.26 -3.60 -18.32
N CYS A 406 -30.12 -3.16 -19.24
CA CYS A 406 -30.98 -2.00 -19.01
C CYS A 406 -31.95 -2.15 -17.84
N ASN A 407 -32.38 -3.37 -17.54
CA ASN A 407 -33.32 -3.67 -16.45
C ASN A 407 -32.63 -4.03 -15.12
N VAL A 408 -31.30 -4.00 -15.06
CA VAL A 408 -30.55 -4.34 -13.85
C VAL A 408 -30.52 -3.13 -12.90
N SER A 409 -30.71 -3.39 -11.61
CA SER A 409 -30.58 -2.39 -10.54
C SER A 409 -29.51 -2.81 -9.54
N SER A 410 -28.60 -1.90 -9.22
CA SER A 410 -27.55 -2.10 -8.22
C SER A 410 -27.18 -0.74 -7.60
N SER A 411 -26.98 -0.74 -6.28
CA SER A 411 -26.66 0.48 -5.52
C SER A 411 -25.16 0.64 -5.22
N ILE A 412 -24.39 -0.44 -5.27
CA ILE A 412 -22.98 -0.46 -4.86
C ILE A 412 -22.06 -0.40 -6.08
N PHE A 413 -22.34 -1.23 -7.08
CA PHE A 413 -21.68 -1.21 -8.38
C PHE A 413 -22.61 -0.60 -9.42
N PRO A 414 -22.07 0.00 -10.50
CA PRO A 414 -22.90 0.36 -11.64
C PRO A 414 -23.67 -0.87 -12.14
N PRO A 415 -24.97 -0.75 -12.46
CA PRO A 415 -25.82 -1.88 -12.81
C PRO A 415 -25.33 -2.67 -14.03
N PHE A 416 -24.55 -2.03 -14.90
CA PHE A 416 -23.96 -2.64 -16.09
C PHE A 416 -22.62 -3.34 -15.84
N TYR A 417 -21.94 -3.06 -14.72
CA TYR A 417 -20.52 -3.40 -14.58
C TYR A 417 -20.27 -4.92 -14.65
N ALA A 418 -21.08 -5.72 -13.96
CA ALA A 418 -20.96 -7.17 -13.98
C ALA A 418 -21.24 -7.76 -15.38
N SER A 419 -22.29 -7.28 -16.06
CA SER A 419 -22.65 -7.74 -17.41
C SER A 419 -21.55 -7.44 -18.43
N ILE A 420 -20.98 -6.23 -18.37
CA ILE A 420 -19.92 -5.80 -19.28
C ILE A 420 -18.61 -6.55 -19.01
N GLN A 421 -18.23 -6.75 -17.74
CA GLN A 421 -17.06 -7.54 -17.36
C GLN A 421 -17.17 -9.00 -17.84
N SER A 422 -18.37 -9.58 -17.76
CA SER A 422 -18.64 -10.92 -18.30
C SER A 422 -18.57 -10.94 -19.84
N LYS A 423 -19.27 -10.01 -20.51
CA LYS A 423 -19.39 -9.95 -21.98
C LYS A 423 -18.05 -9.77 -22.70
N TYR A 424 -17.19 -8.89 -22.21
CA TYR A 424 -15.96 -8.50 -22.90
C TYR A 424 -14.69 -9.14 -22.32
N TRP A 425 -14.69 -9.51 -21.04
CA TRP A 425 -13.51 -10.06 -20.35
C TRP A 425 -13.72 -11.44 -19.71
N GLN A 426 -14.89 -12.08 -19.92
CA GLN A 426 -15.21 -13.41 -19.38
C GLN A 426 -15.09 -13.51 -17.85
N VAL A 427 -15.20 -12.38 -17.14
CA VAL A 427 -15.11 -12.32 -15.69
C VAL A 427 -16.35 -12.98 -15.10
N SER A 428 -16.14 -14.15 -14.51
CA SER A 428 -17.17 -14.96 -13.87
C SER A 428 -16.51 -15.88 -12.85
N LEU A 429 -17.31 -16.40 -11.91
CA LEU A 429 -16.78 -17.32 -10.90
C LEU A 429 -16.17 -18.55 -11.59
N PHE A 430 -14.87 -18.77 -11.41
CA PHE A 430 -14.05 -19.79 -12.07
C PHE A 430 -13.92 -19.68 -13.61
N GLY A 431 -14.46 -18.65 -14.26
CA GLY A 431 -14.43 -18.53 -15.74
C GLY A 431 -13.01 -18.48 -16.32
N TYR A 432 -12.06 -18.03 -15.52
CA TYR A 432 -10.65 -17.90 -15.90
C TYR A 432 -9.84 -19.21 -15.83
N TRP A 433 -10.36 -20.26 -15.18
CA TRP A 433 -9.67 -21.56 -15.05
C TRP A 433 -9.73 -22.36 -16.35
N GLN A 434 -8.79 -22.08 -17.24
CA GLN A 434 -8.61 -22.79 -18.50
C GLN A 434 -7.16 -23.25 -18.64
N LEU A 435 -6.94 -24.44 -19.20
CA LEU A 435 -5.57 -24.95 -19.42
C LEU A 435 -4.71 -24.01 -20.27
N ARG A 436 -5.33 -23.29 -21.21
CA ARG A 436 -4.65 -22.28 -22.05
C ARG A 436 -4.12 -21.08 -21.26
N LYS A 437 -4.64 -20.82 -20.05
CA LYS A 437 -4.29 -19.69 -19.19
C LYS A 437 -3.26 -20.03 -18.10
N ILE A 438 -2.75 -21.26 -18.08
CA ILE A 438 -1.68 -21.66 -17.14
C ILE A 438 -0.48 -20.69 -17.15
N PRO A 439 0.03 -20.21 -18.32
CA PRO A 439 1.11 -19.23 -18.33
C PRO A 439 0.79 -17.94 -17.55
N CYS A 440 -0.46 -17.48 -17.61
CA CYS A 440 -0.92 -16.30 -16.89
C CYS A 440 -0.93 -16.49 -15.36
N PHE A 441 -1.32 -17.68 -14.90
CA PHE A 441 -1.20 -18.03 -13.49
C PHE A 441 0.26 -18.11 -13.02
N LEU A 442 1.15 -18.64 -13.87
CA LEU A 442 2.59 -18.69 -13.56
C LEU A 442 3.21 -17.29 -13.45
N MET A 443 2.79 -16.36 -14.30
CA MET A 443 3.19 -14.95 -14.21
C MET A 443 2.70 -14.28 -12.92
N ALA A 444 1.48 -14.61 -12.47
CA ALA A 444 0.94 -14.08 -11.21
C ALA A 444 1.45 -14.80 -9.94
N ALA A 445 2.07 -15.98 -10.08
CA ALA A 445 2.49 -16.83 -8.95
C ALA A 445 3.39 -16.12 -7.93
N PRO A 446 4.37 -15.26 -8.31
CA PRO A 446 5.16 -14.51 -7.34
C PRO A 446 4.33 -13.54 -6.50
N ALA A 447 3.28 -12.93 -7.07
CA ALA A 447 2.37 -12.05 -6.32
C ALA A 447 1.53 -12.84 -5.32
N PHE A 448 1.04 -14.03 -5.70
CA PHE A 448 0.37 -14.95 -4.78
C PHE A 448 1.28 -15.41 -3.64
N TYR A 449 2.52 -15.76 -3.97
CA TYR A 449 3.52 -16.15 -2.98
C TYR A 449 3.79 -15.01 -1.99
N LEU A 450 3.92 -13.77 -2.46
CA LEU A 450 4.11 -12.61 -1.60
C LEU A 450 2.94 -12.43 -0.61
N VAL A 451 1.69 -12.60 -1.07
CA VAL A 451 0.51 -12.57 -0.20
C VAL A 451 0.57 -13.69 0.83
N ALA A 452 0.83 -14.93 0.41
CA ALA A 452 0.94 -16.07 1.32
C ALA A 452 2.06 -15.89 2.36
N PHE A 453 3.21 -15.34 1.94
CA PHE A 453 4.34 -15.04 2.81
C PHE A 453 3.98 -13.99 3.87
N GLY A 454 3.38 -12.86 3.47
CA GLY A 454 2.93 -11.83 4.41
C GLY A 454 1.83 -12.33 5.35
N VAL A 455 0.87 -13.13 4.86
CA VAL A 455 -0.16 -13.79 5.69
C VAL A 455 0.48 -14.67 6.76
N LYS A 456 1.46 -15.49 6.39
CA LYS A 456 2.20 -16.33 7.35
C LYS A 456 2.87 -15.48 8.43
N GLN A 457 3.53 -14.39 8.04
CA GLN A 457 4.21 -13.48 8.98
C GLN A 457 3.22 -12.82 9.95
N THR A 458 2.11 -12.29 9.44
CA THR A 458 1.05 -11.68 10.26
C THR A 458 0.38 -12.71 11.17
N TRP A 459 0.15 -13.94 10.69
CA TRP A 459 -0.43 -15.02 11.47
C TRP A 459 0.48 -15.45 12.63
N GLN A 460 1.78 -15.61 12.37
CA GLN A 460 2.76 -15.93 13.41
C GLN A 460 2.82 -14.84 14.48
N ARG A 461 2.76 -13.57 14.10
CA ARG A 461 2.66 -12.44 15.05
C ARG A 461 1.37 -12.47 15.85
N ALA A 462 0.23 -12.70 15.18
CA ALA A 462 -1.06 -12.79 15.84
C ALA A 462 -1.09 -13.90 16.90
N LEU A 463 -0.47 -15.06 16.62
CA LEU A 463 -0.34 -16.15 17.58
C LEU A 463 0.61 -15.83 18.75
N SER A 464 1.67 -15.04 18.50
CA SER A 464 2.61 -14.62 19.56
C SER A 464 2.00 -13.61 20.54
N LYS A 465 0.95 -12.88 20.12
CA LYS A 465 0.27 -11.88 20.95
C LYS A 465 -0.81 -12.57 21.78
N LYS A 466 -0.89 -12.20 23.07
CA LYS A 466 -1.81 -12.83 24.04
C LYS A 466 -3.31 -12.66 23.71
N SER A 467 -3.70 -11.64 22.93
CA SER A 467 -5.10 -11.45 22.52
C SER A 467 -5.28 -10.61 21.25
N LEU A 468 -6.41 -10.81 20.57
CA LEU A 468 -6.83 -10.02 19.39
C LEU A 468 -6.90 -8.51 19.68
N LEU A 469 -7.19 -8.12 20.92
CA LEU A 469 -7.22 -6.72 21.34
C LEU A 469 -5.83 -6.09 21.35
N HIS A 470 -4.77 -6.84 21.68
CA HIS A 470 -3.40 -6.32 21.58
C HIS A 470 -3.01 -6.07 20.11
N LEU A 471 -3.48 -6.93 19.21
CA LEU A 471 -3.27 -6.78 17.77
C LEU A 471 -3.96 -5.52 17.22
N LEU A 472 -5.21 -5.25 17.63
CA LEU A 472 -5.94 -4.02 17.25
C LEU A 472 -5.37 -2.74 17.89
N ALA A 473 -4.68 -2.86 19.03
CA ALA A 473 -4.15 -1.71 19.77
C ALA A 473 -2.97 -1.03 19.04
N ASP A 474 -2.17 -1.79 18.28
CA ASP A 474 -0.87 -1.38 17.73
C ASP A 474 -0.94 -0.45 16.50
N LYS A 475 -2.12 0.11 16.17
CA LYS A 475 -2.39 1.17 15.17
C LYS A 475 -1.88 0.98 13.74
N GLY A 476 -1.08 -0.03 13.46
CA GLY A 476 -0.31 -0.11 12.22
C GLY A 476 0.37 -1.45 12.02
N ASP A 477 0.04 -2.50 12.77
CA ASP A 477 0.53 -3.84 12.41
C ASP A 477 0.07 -4.20 10.97
N LEU A 478 0.66 -5.24 10.38
CA LEU A 478 0.42 -5.63 8.99
C LEU A 478 -1.03 -6.09 8.70
N VAL A 479 -1.88 -6.24 9.72
CA VAL A 479 -3.21 -6.88 9.65
C VAL A 479 -4.17 -6.26 8.63
N PRO A 480 -4.56 -4.97 8.71
CA PRO A 480 -5.52 -4.38 7.76
C PRO A 480 -5.02 -4.48 6.31
N TYR A 481 -3.71 -4.31 6.10
CA TYR A 481 -3.10 -4.42 4.78
C TYR A 481 -3.08 -5.86 4.26
N THR A 482 -2.85 -6.82 5.15
CA THR A 482 -2.86 -8.26 4.85
C THR A 482 -4.27 -8.73 4.50
N LEU A 483 -5.30 -8.33 5.26
CA LEU A 483 -6.70 -8.66 4.95
C LEU A 483 -7.12 -8.09 3.59
N HIS A 484 -6.72 -6.86 3.29
CA HIS A 484 -6.96 -6.24 1.98
C HIS A 484 -6.25 -7.02 0.85
N ALA A 485 -4.98 -7.37 1.03
CA ALA A 485 -4.21 -8.15 0.06
C ALA A 485 -4.78 -9.57 -0.15
N MET A 486 -5.21 -10.24 0.93
CA MET A 486 -5.91 -11.52 0.87
C MET A 486 -7.17 -11.40 0.04
N PHE A 487 -8.05 -10.43 0.33
CA PHE A 487 -9.28 -10.25 -0.42
C PHE A 487 -9.03 -10.09 -1.93
N MET A 488 -8.02 -9.30 -2.31
CA MET A 488 -7.64 -9.15 -3.72
C MET A 488 -7.12 -10.46 -4.32
N ALA A 489 -6.26 -11.20 -3.61
CA ALA A 489 -5.72 -12.48 -4.08
C ALA A 489 -6.82 -13.55 -4.23
N PHE A 490 -7.76 -13.63 -3.28
CA PHE A 490 -8.94 -14.48 -3.41
C PHE A 490 -9.78 -14.10 -4.63
N GLY A 491 -10.01 -12.80 -4.86
CA GLY A 491 -10.68 -12.32 -6.07
C GLY A 491 -9.96 -12.74 -7.36
N ALA A 492 -8.62 -12.70 -7.40
CA ALA A 492 -7.82 -13.10 -8.56
C ALA A 492 -7.86 -14.61 -8.83
N LEU A 493 -8.03 -15.43 -7.78
CA LEU A 493 -8.16 -16.88 -7.93
C LEU A 493 -9.54 -17.28 -8.44
N PHE A 494 -10.59 -16.57 -8.02
CA PHE A 494 -11.95 -17.06 -8.19
C PHE A 494 -12.81 -16.24 -9.13
N VAL A 495 -12.55 -14.94 -9.29
CA VAL A 495 -13.50 -14.01 -9.91
C VAL A 495 -12.92 -13.35 -11.17
N TYR A 496 -11.75 -12.71 -11.06
CA TYR A 496 -11.17 -11.94 -12.16
C TYR A 496 -9.84 -12.55 -12.64
N ASN A 497 -9.32 -12.03 -13.76
CA ASN A 497 -8.13 -12.55 -14.40
C ASN A 497 -6.90 -12.51 -13.48
N ALA A 498 -6.32 -13.68 -13.21
CA ALA A 498 -5.26 -13.84 -12.21
C ALA A 498 -3.99 -13.01 -12.50
N GLU A 499 -3.66 -12.86 -13.78
CA GLU A 499 -2.55 -12.02 -14.30
C GLU A 499 -2.57 -10.58 -13.77
N VAL A 500 -3.78 -10.03 -13.58
CA VAL A 500 -3.99 -8.65 -13.14
C VAL A 500 -3.65 -8.45 -11.66
N LEU A 501 -3.53 -9.52 -10.88
CA LEU A 501 -3.23 -9.44 -9.44
C LEU A 501 -1.93 -8.69 -9.18
N THR A 502 -0.87 -8.96 -9.95
CA THR A 502 0.42 -8.29 -9.79
C THR A 502 0.26 -6.77 -9.89
N ARG A 503 -0.45 -6.31 -10.92
CA ARG A 503 -0.74 -4.88 -11.14
C ARG A 503 -1.59 -4.28 -10.01
N MET A 504 -2.64 -4.99 -9.59
CA MET A 504 -3.53 -4.53 -8.52
C MET A 504 -2.83 -4.47 -7.17
N LEU A 505 -2.08 -5.51 -6.79
CA LEU A 505 -1.44 -5.62 -5.49
C LEU A 505 -0.46 -4.47 -5.24
N PHE A 506 0.38 -4.13 -6.23
CA PHE A 506 1.40 -3.08 -6.10
C PHE A 506 0.85 -1.64 -6.22
N SER A 507 -0.36 -1.45 -6.73
CA SER A 507 -1.03 -0.13 -6.82
C SER A 507 -2.10 0.10 -5.76
N SER A 508 -2.59 -0.95 -5.10
CA SER A 508 -3.79 -0.87 -4.25
C SER A 508 -3.58 -1.09 -2.77
N SER A 509 -2.36 -1.44 -2.35
CA SER A 509 -2.07 -1.62 -0.94
C SER A 509 -0.60 -1.33 -0.65
N PRO A 510 -0.27 -0.72 0.50
CA PRO A 510 1.10 -0.63 0.96
C PRO A 510 1.66 -1.99 1.41
N PHE A 511 0.81 -3.04 1.49
CA PHE A 511 1.16 -4.39 1.96
C PHE A 511 2.45 -4.94 1.35
N SER A 512 2.57 -4.95 0.02
CA SER A 512 3.76 -5.50 -0.65
C SER A 512 5.03 -4.81 -0.21
N TYR A 513 4.98 -3.48 -0.07
CA TYR A 513 6.12 -2.67 0.33
C TYR A 513 6.46 -2.87 1.80
N LEU A 514 5.46 -3.00 2.68
CA LEU A 514 5.67 -3.29 4.10
C LEU A 514 6.34 -4.66 4.32
N VAL A 515 5.81 -5.70 3.68
CA VAL A 515 6.33 -7.08 3.81
C VAL A 515 7.74 -7.19 3.24
N LEU A 516 7.95 -6.68 2.02
CA LEU A 516 9.26 -6.77 1.36
C LEU A 516 10.30 -5.88 2.03
N ALA A 517 9.95 -4.65 2.45
CA ALA A 517 10.90 -3.78 3.12
C ALA A 517 11.35 -4.34 4.47
N GLN A 518 10.42 -4.96 5.21
CA GLN A 518 10.77 -5.68 6.42
C GLN A 518 11.73 -6.85 6.14
N TRP A 519 11.37 -7.72 5.18
CA TRP A 519 12.20 -8.87 4.84
C TRP A 519 13.63 -8.49 4.41
N ILE A 520 13.75 -7.49 3.54
CA ILE A 520 15.05 -6.97 3.09
C ILE A 520 15.81 -6.36 4.27
N SER A 521 15.14 -5.54 5.10
CA SER A 521 15.76 -4.89 6.25
C SER A 521 16.38 -5.88 7.24
N ASP A 522 15.66 -6.98 7.52
CA ASP A 522 16.06 -8.03 8.46
C ASP A 522 17.27 -8.83 7.92
N ILE A 523 17.34 -9.05 6.60
CA ILE A 523 18.45 -9.78 5.96
C ILE A 523 19.71 -8.93 5.80
N THR A 524 19.56 -7.61 5.64
CA THR A 524 20.69 -6.71 5.41
C THR A 524 20.92 -5.75 6.58
N PRO A 525 21.14 -6.22 7.83
CA PRO A 525 21.22 -5.35 9.00
C PRO A 525 22.38 -4.34 8.91
N GLN A 526 23.49 -4.74 8.29
CA GLN A 526 24.73 -3.96 8.20
C GLN A 526 24.76 -2.92 7.06
N VAL A 527 23.80 -2.96 6.12
CA VAL A 527 23.80 -2.06 4.97
C VAL A 527 23.28 -0.69 5.39
N ARG A 528 24.14 0.33 5.31
CA ARG A 528 23.82 1.74 5.57
C ARG A 528 23.47 2.45 4.26
N LEU A 529 22.82 3.61 4.36
CA LEU A 529 22.51 4.47 3.21
C LEU A 529 23.79 5.04 2.58
N SER A 530 24.84 5.25 3.38
CA SER A 530 26.16 5.67 2.88
C SER A 530 26.73 4.69 1.84
N ASP A 531 26.51 3.39 2.05
CA ASP A 531 26.92 2.33 1.12
C ASP A 531 26.16 2.38 -0.22
N LEU A 532 25.08 3.17 -0.30
CA LEU A 532 24.19 3.28 -1.45
C LEU A 532 24.40 4.55 -2.26
N PHE A 533 25.17 5.53 -1.76
CA PHE A 533 25.51 6.75 -2.49
C PHE A 533 26.58 6.54 -3.57
N VAL A 534 27.26 5.39 -3.57
CA VAL A 534 28.12 4.98 -4.69
C VAL A 534 27.20 4.61 -5.86
N PRO A 535 27.41 5.15 -7.08
CA PRO A 535 26.45 5.03 -8.18
C PRO A 535 26.41 3.60 -8.71
N GLN A 536 25.61 2.75 -8.07
CA GLN A 536 25.14 1.50 -8.61
C GLN A 536 23.63 1.62 -8.83
N PRO A 537 23.11 1.25 -10.01
CA PRO A 537 21.67 1.10 -10.15
C PRO A 537 21.22 0.02 -9.15
N PHE A 538 20.29 0.38 -8.25
CA PHE A 538 19.71 -0.52 -7.24
C PHE A 538 20.67 -1.05 -6.16
N PRO A 539 21.28 -0.18 -5.35
CA PRO A 539 22.37 -0.58 -4.46
C PRO A 539 21.95 -1.54 -3.33
N PHE A 540 20.70 -1.47 -2.84
CA PHE A 540 20.19 -2.48 -1.90
C PHE A 540 20.06 -3.87 -2.54
N PHE A 541 19.72 -3.91 -3.83
CA PHE A 541 19.46 -5.16 -4.51
C PHE A 541 20.72 -5.94 -4.84
N THR A 542 21.83 -5.26 -5.13
CA THR A 542 23.14 -5.91 -5.35
C THR A 542 23.64 -6.62 -4.10
N TYR A 543 23.43 -6.06 -2.91
CA TYR A 543 23.77 -6.74 -1.65
C TYR A 543 22.75 -7.82 -1.26
N PHE A 544 21.46 -7.54 -1.46
CA PHE A 544 20.38 -8.46 -1.14
C PHE A 544 20.43 -9.74 -2.01
N CYS A 545 20.61 -9.61 -3.32
CA CYS A 545 20.59 -10.74 -4.25
C CYS A 545 21.75 -11.74 -4.03
N ARG A 546 22.82 -11.31 -3.35
CA ARG A 546 23.98 -12.15 -3.02
C ARG A 546 23.80 -12.99 -1.76
N ARG A 547 22.72 -12.78 -0.99
CA ARG A 547 22.50 -13.46 0.29
C ARG A 547 21.98 -14.89 0.14
N GLY A 548 21.19 -15.16 -0.89
CA GLY A 548 20.60 -16.47 -1.12
C GLY A 548 19.75 -16.56 -2.38
N LEU A 549 19.27 -17.77 -2.67
CA LEU A 549 18.44 -18.05 -3.84
C LEU A 549 17.08 -17.32 -3.80
N PRO A 550 16.32 -17.31 -2.67
CA PRO A 550 15.05 -16.58 -2.61
C PRO A 550 15.20 -15.09 -2.89
N GLU A 551 16.26 -14.47 -2.37
CA GLU A 551 16.56 -13.05 -2.52
C GLU A 551 16.93 -12.72 -3.98
N PHE A 552 17.74 -13.59 -4.61
CA PHE A 552 18.06 -13.49 -6.03
C PHE A 552 16.81 -13.62 -6.92
N LEU A 553 15.92 -14.57 -6.61
CA LEU A 553 14.68 -14.76 -7.36
C LEU A 553 13.73 -13.55 -7.25
N LEU A 554 13.61 -12.93 -6.07
CA LEU A 554 12.83 -11.69 -5.92
C LEU A 554 13.44 -10.55 -6.75
N TYR A 555 14.77 -10.38 -6.69
CA TYR A 555 15.45 -9.38 -7.51
C TYR A 555 15.20 -9.60 -9.01
N LEU A 556 15.36 -10.85 -9.46
CA LEU A 556 15.10 -11.22 -10.85
C LEU A 556 13.66 -10.92 -11.25
N TYR A 557 12.69 -11.28 -10.41
CA TYR A 557 11.28 -10.97 -10.63
C TYR A 557 11.03 -9.46 -10.83
N LEU A 558 11.55 -8.62 -9.92
CA LEU A 558 11.37 -7.17 -10.02
C LEU A 558 12.03 -6.58 -11.28
N MET A 559 13.26 -7.01 -11.59
CA MET A 559 13.99 -6.49 -12.75
C MET A 559 13.44 -6.98 -14.09
N VAL A 560 13.04 -8.25 -14.16
CA VAL A 560 12.41 -8.82 -15.36
C VAL A 560 11.12 -8.06 -15.66
N TYR A 561 10.23 -7.86 -14.67
CA TYR A 561 9.02 -7.10 -14.92
C TYR A 561 9.29 -5.63 -15.25
N LEU A 562 10.27 -4.99 -14.62
CA LEU A 562 10.65 -3.61 -14.92
C LEU A 562 11.11 -3.46 -16.38
N VAL A 563 12.01 -4.34 -16.84
CA VAL A 563 12.62 -4.23 -18.18
C VAL A 563 11.74 -4.90 -19.24
N PHE A 564 11.48 -6.20 -19.09
CA PHE A 564 10.71 -6.98 -20.05
C PHE A 564 9.25 -6.54 -20.08
N GLY A 565 8.64 -6.27 -18.93
CA GLY A 565 7.25 -5.81 -18.89
C GLY A 565 7.04 -4.46 -19.57
N THR A 566 7.93 -3.49 -19.31
CA THR A 566 7.91 -2.19 -20.01
C THR A 566 8.10 -2.35 -21.52
N THR A 567 9.02 -3.21 -21.93
CA THR A 567 9.32 -3.48 -23.34
C THR A 567 8.12 -4.12 -24.05
N MET A 568 7.58 -5.20 -23.48
CA MET A 568 6.41 -5.92 -24.02
C MET A 568 5.19 -5.00 -24.11
N HIS A 569 4.93 -4.20 -23.07
CA HIS A 569 3.84 -3.23 -23.07
C HIS A 569 3.92 -2.26 -24.25
N ALA A 570 5.10 -1.65 -24.43
CA ALA A 570 5.34 -0.67 -25.50
C ALA A 570 5.14 -1.28 -26.90
N MET A 571 5.36 -2.59 -27.02
CA MET A 571 5.30 -3.37 -28.26
C MET A 571 3.93 -4.02 -28.56
N TRP A 572 2.88 -3.74 -27.76
CA TRP A 572 1.59 -4.46 -27.83
C TRP A 572 1.66 -5.97 -27.52
N LEU A 573 2.62 -6.40 -26.71
CA LEU A 573 2.69 -7.78 -26.26
C LEU A 573 2.16 -7.92 -24.82
N PRO A 574 1.33 -8.94 -24.54
CA PRO A 574 0.76 -9.15 -23.21
C PRO A 574 1.84 -9.69 -22.26
N PHE A 575 1.83 -9.23 -21.00
CA PHE A 575 2.77 -9.71 -19.96
C PHE A 575 2.21 -9.65 -18.53
N THR A 576 1.03 -9.04 -18.32
CA THR A 576 0.26 -8.98 -17.06
C THR A 576 -1.21 -8.71 -17.32
#